data_AF-A0A9D5D0I9-F1
#
_entry.id   AF-A0A9D5D0I9-F1
#
_cell.length_a   1.000
_cell.length_b   1.000
_cell.length_c   1.000
_cell.angle_alpha   90.00
_cell.angle_beta   90.00
_cell.angle_gamma   90.00
#
_symmetry.space_group_name_H-M   'P 1'
#
loop_
_entity.id
_entity.type
_entity.pdbx_description
1 polymer ?
#
loop_
_entity_poly.entity_id
_entity_poly.type
_entity_poly.pdbx_seq_one_letter_code
_entity_poly.pdbx_strand_id
1 'polypeptide(L)'
;MDFWSVGRLESCFETNFRSSGTPAQQQKSTAAAEQQRKPAGTECWYEDDDRLWTVILSVLRIVVCFLAMMVTTAVWAVVMVVLLPWPYERMRQGNLYGHVTGRMLMWILGNPITIEGSEYANTRGIYICNHASPLDIFLVMWLTPSGTVGIAKKEIIWYPLFGQLYVLANHLRIDRSNPTAAIQSMNEVARAVVRKNLSLIIFPEGTFDENREITSIQKANSVPCLY
;
A
#
# COMPACT_ATOMS: atom_id res chain seq x y z
N MET A 1 2.10 -53.81 -10.54
CA MET A 1 1.65 -52.53 -9.96
C MET A 1 2.29 -51.37 -10.72
N ASP A 2 2.06 -51.34 -12.03
CA ASP A 2 1.50 -50.26 -12.88
C ASP A 2 1.09 -48.96 -12.15
N PHE A 3 1.17 -47.75 -12.70
CA PHE A 3 1.47 -47.26 -14.06
C PHE A 3 1.73 -45.74 -13.99
N TRP A 4 2.55 -45.23 -14.90
CA TRP A 4 2.86 -43.82 -15.16
C TRP A 4 1.72 -43.06 -15.87
N SER A 5 1.77 -41.71 -15.84
CA SER A 5 1.76 -40.83 -17.04
C SER A 5 0.78 -39.64 -17.05
N VAL A 6 1.40 -38.45 -17.09
CA VAL A 6 1.16 -37.24 -17.90
C VAL A 6 0.06 -37.26 -18.99
N GLY A 7 -0.68 -36.15 -19.12
CA GLY A 7 -1.40 -35.67 -20.33
C GLY A 7 -2.42 -34.57 -19.98
N ARG A 8 -2.12 -33.27 -20.11
CA ARG A 8 -2.16 -32.36 -21.29
C ARG A 8 -3.58 -31.93 -21.73
N LEU A 9 -3.66 -30.61 -21.91
CA LEU A 9 -4.72 -29.72 -22.40
C LEU A 9 -5.43 -30.13 -23.70
N GLU A 10 -6.59 -29.50 -23.87
CA GLU A 10 -7.38 -29.24 -25.09
C GLU A 10 -8.55 -30.18 -25.42
N SER A 11 -9.77 -29.64 -25.26
CA SER A 11 -10.83 -29.76 -26.27
C SER A 11 -11.84 -28.63 -26.07
N CYS A 12 -11.58 -27.54 -26.77
CA CYS A 12 -12.56 -26.53 -27.14
C CYS A 12 -13.15 -26.98 -28.49
N PHE A 13 -14.46 -26.76 -28.70
CA PHE A 13 -15.17 -26.91 -29.98
C PHE A 13 -15.41 -28.35 -30.49
N GLU A 14 -16.67 -28.81 -30.41
CA GLU A 14 -17.52 -28.90 -31.61
C GLU A 14 -19.01 -28.96 -31.26
N THR A 15 -19.76 -28.27 -32.11
CA THR A 15 -21.20 -28.02 -32.19
C THR A 15 -22.00 -29.22 -32.68
N ASN A 16 -23.28 -29.36 -32.30
CA ASN A 16 -24.43 -29.21 -33.23
C ASN A 16 -25.81 -29.66 -32.68
N PHE A 17 -26.77 -28.75 -32.85
CA PHE A 17 -28.17 -28.89 -33.33
C PHE A 17 -29.26 -29.73 -32.62
N ARG A 18 -30.32 -28.99 -32.19
CA ARG A 18 -31.79 -29.26 -32.23
C ARG A 18 -32.29 -30.50 -31.47
N SER A 19 -33.45 -30.53 -30.80
CA SER A 19 -34.60 -29.64 -30.63
C SER A 19 -35.44 -30.15 -29.43
N SER A 20 -36.42 -29.34 -29.01
CA SER A 20 -37.63 -29.68 -28.26
C SER A 20 -37.58 -29.66 -26.73
N GLY A 21 -38.50 -28.87 -26.16
CA GLY A 21 -39.05 -29.09 -24.82
C GLY A 21 -38.69 -28.07 -23.75
N THR A 22 -39.37 -26.93 -23.73
CA THR A 22 -39.50 -26.10 -22.51
C THR A 22 -40.27 -26.90 -21.45
N PRO A 23 -39.82 -26.91 -20.18
CA PRO A 23 -40.71 -26.41 -19.13
C PRO A 23 -39.95 -25.54 -18.13
N ALA A 24 -39.76 -24.26 -18.46
CA ALA A 24 -39.25 -23.20 -17.59
C ALA A 24 -40.18 -22.83 -16.41
N GLN A 25 -41.07 -23.74 -16.00
CA GLN A 25 -42.11 -23.46 -15.01
C GLN A 25 -42.11 -24.39 -13.79
N GLN A 26 -41.29 -25.46 -13.79
CA GLN A 26 -41.23 -26.38 -12.64
C GLN A 26 -39.97 -26.26 -11.79
N GLN A 27 -39.02 -25.40 -12.19
CA GLN A 27 -37.78 -25.15 -11.45
C GLN A 27 -37.83 -23.87 -10.58
N LYS A 28 -38.93 -23.10 -10.66
CA LYS A 28 -39.13 -21.89 -9.84
C LYS A 28 -39.78 -22.13 -8.48
N SER A 29 -40.41 -23.28 -8.23
CA SER A 29 -41.04 -23.55 -6.91
C SER A 29 -40.12 -24.29 -5.93
N THR A 30 -39.11 -25.02 -6.41
CA THR A 30 -38.14 -25.72 -5.56
C THR A 30 -36.95 -24.84 -5.16
N ALA A 31 -36.55 -23.87 -6.00
CA ALA A 31 -35.48 -22.93 -5.69
C ALA A 31 -35.83 -21.91 -4.58
N ALA A 32 -37.13 -21.63 -4.36
CA ALA A 32 -37.57 -20.72 -3.31
C ALA A 32 -37.63 -21.36 -1.91
N ALA A 33 -37.66 -22.70 -1.82
CA ALA A 33 -37.75 -23.43 -0.56
C ALA A 33 -36.38 -23.82 0.02
N GLU A 34 -35.31 -23.75 -0.78
CA GLU A 34 -33.95 -24.13 -0.37
C GLU A 34 -33.11 -22.94 0.11
N GLN A 35 -33.73 -21.75 0.22
CA GLN A 35 -33.08 -20.53 0.68
C GLN A 35 -33.34 -20.21 2.17
N GLN A 36 -34.04 -21.10 2.88
CA GLN A 36 -34.35 -20.98 4.30
C GLN A 36 -34.03 -22.28 5.06
N ARG A 37 -32.74 -22.62 5.12
CA ARG A 37 -32.23 -23.43 6.24
C ARG A 37 -30.86 -22.92 6.67
N LYS A 38 -30.83 -21.69 7.21
CA LYS A 38 -29.75 -21.31 8.13
C LYS A 38 -29.79 -22.31 9.29
N PRO A 39 -28.70 -22.99 9.65
CA PRO A 39 -28.66 -23.72 10.91
C PRO A 39 -28.95 -22.71 12.04
N ALA A 40 -30.02 -22.98 12.77
CA ALA A 40 -30.38 -22.26 13.97
C ALA A 40 -29.28 -22.46 15.02
N GLY A 41 -28.85 -21.37 15.65
CA GLY A 41 -28.09 -21.44 16.90
C GLY A 41 -26.62 -21.84 16.74
N THR A 42 -25.84 -21.01 16.07
CA THR A 42 -24.50 -20.71 16.59
C THR A 42 -24.35 -19.20 16.52
N GLU A 43 -25.08 -18.52 17.41
CA GLU A 43 -24.60 -17.23 17.89
C GLU A 43 -23.24 -17.53 18.49
N CYS A 44 -22.18 -17.30 17.71
CA CYS A 44 -20.83 -17.30 18.23
C CYS A 44 -20.82 -16.10 19.18
N TRP A 45 -21.12 -16.36 20.45
CA TRP A 45 -20.88 -15.41 21.52
C TRP A 45 -19.38 -15.13 21.45
N TYR A 46 -19.02 -14.05 20.78
CA TYR A 46 -17.76 -13.38 21.09
C TYR A 46 -18.00 -12.88 22.51
N GLU A 47 -17.58 -13.67 23.51
CA GLU A 47 -17.66 -13.29 24.91
C GLU A 47 -17.01 -11.91 25.03
N ASP A 48 -17.80 -10.92 25.44
CA ASP A 48 -17.41 -9.51 25.57
C ASP A 48 -16.22 -9.35 26.57
N ASP A 49 -15.90 -10.40 27.32
CA ASP A 49 -14.76 -10.50 28.24
C ASP A 49 -13.38 -10.37 27.55
N ASP A 50 -13.25 -10.77 26.27
CA ASP A 50 -12.00 -10.64 25.52
C ASP A 50 -11.82 -9.27 24.84
N ARG A 51 -12.89 -8.46 24.80
CA ARG A 51 -12.88 -7.16 24.13
C ARG A 51 -11.96 -6.18 24.85
N LEU A 52 -11.93 -6.20 26.18
CA LEU A 52 -11.03 -5.35 26.96
C LEU A 52 -9.58 -5.76 26.76
N TRP A 53 -9.27 -7.06 26.79
CA TRP A 53 -7.90 -7.55 26.60
C TRP A 53 -7.36 -7.25 25.21
N THR A 54 -8.15 -7.48 24.17
CA THR A 54 -7.77 -7.15 22.78
C THR A 54 -7.57 -5.65 22.57
N VAL A 55 -8.40 -4.81 23.20
CA VAL A 55 -8.22 -3.34 23.18
C VAL A 55 -6.94 -2.94 23.92
N ILE A 56 -6.69 -3.49 25.11
CA ILE A 56 -5.48 -3.21 25.89
C ILE A 56 -4.22 -3.60 25.11
N LEU A 57 -4.20 -4.79 24.51
CA LEU A 57 -3.09 -5.25 23.68
C LEU A 57 -2.90 -4.35 22.44
N SER A 58 -3.99 -3.91 21.82
CA SER A 58 -3.94 -2.99 20.67
C SER A 58 -3.40 -1.62 21.07
N VAL A 59 -3.85 -1.05 22.18
CA VAL A 59 -3.34 0.21 22.73
C VAL A 59 -1.87 0.08 23.08
N LEU A 60 -1.46 -1.02 23.72
CA LEU A 60 -0.06 -1.29 24.03
C LEU A 60 0.79 -1.31 22.76
N ARG A 61 0.38 -2.04 21.71
CA ARG A 61 1.07 -2.06 20.42
C ARG A 61 1.18 -0.68 19.80
N ILE A 62 0.11 0.12 19.84
CA ILE A 62 0.10 1.49 19.33
C ILE A 62 1.10 2.36 20.11
N VAL A 63 1.10 2.29 21.44
CA VAL A 63 2.04 3.05 22.28
C VAL A 63 3.49 2.64 21.97
N VAL A 64 3.78 1.35 21.91
CA VAL A 64 5.11 0.84 21.56
C VAL A 64 5.52 1.28 20.15
N CYS A 65 4.59 1.27 19.19
CA CYS A 65 4.80 1.74 17.82
C CYS A 65 5.18 3.23 17.79
N PHE A 66 4.44 4.09 18.49
CA PHE A 66 4.74 5.52 18.58
C PHE A 66 6.09 5.78 19.24
N LEU A 67 6.40 5.10 20.36
CA LEU A 67 7.69 5.24 21.04
C LEU A 67 8.85 4.78 20.15
N ALA A 68 8.70 3.64 19.49
CA ALA A 68 9.71 3.12 18.58
C ALA A 68 9.95 4.09 17.40
N MET A 69 8.88 4.65 16.82
CA MET A 69 8.96 5.66 15.76
C MET A 69 9.65 6.95 16.23
N MET A 70 9.38 7.41 17.46
CA MET A 70 10.05 8.59 18.03
C MET A 70 11.55 8.35 18.18
N VAL A 71 11.95 7.18 18.70
CA VAL A 71 13.36 6.81 18.88
C VAL A 71 14.07 6.71 17.52
N THR A 72 13.50 5.99 16.55
CA THR A 72 14.13 5.87 15.22
C THR A 72 14.23 7.22 14.52
N THR A 73 13.19 8.05 14.62
CA THR A 73 13.21 9.41 14.04
C THR A 73 14.30 10.27 14.66
N ALA A 74 14.46 10.25 15.99
CA ALA A 74 15.48 11.03 16.67
C ALA A 74 16.90 10.61 16.23
N VAL A 75 17.16 9.30 16.15
CA VAL A 75 18.45 8.76 15.69
C VAL A 75 18.75 9.21 14.26
N TRP A 76 17.80 9.05 13.34
CA TRP A 76 18.02 9.44 11.95
C TRP A 76 18.07 10.96 11.74
N ALA A 77 17.34 11.74 12.53
CA ALA A 77 17.44 13.19 12.49
C ALA A 77 18.87 13.67 12.80
N VAL A 78 19.53 13.09 13.80
CA VAL A 78 20.94 13.39 14.12
C VAL A 78 21.85 13.01 12.95
N VAL A 79 21.68 11.82 12.38
CA VAL A 79 22.46 11.37 11.21
C VAL A 79 22.27 12.32 10.02
N MET A 80 21.06 12.78 9.74
CA MET A 80 20.77 13.71 8.66
C MET A 80 21.40 15.09 8.86
N VAL A 81 21.42 15.58 10.09
CA VAL A 81 22.06 16.86 10.44
C VAL A 81 23.56 16.78 10.20
N VAL A 82 24.21 15.68 10.59
CA VAL A 82 25.64 15.45 10.30
C VAL A 82 25.91 15.40 8.79
N LEU A 83 24.98 14.85 8.01
CA LEU A 83 25.10 14.69 6.56
C LEU A 83 24.55 15.89 5.75
N LEU A 84 24.35 17.06 6.38
CA LEU A 84 23.92 18.29 5.69
C LEU A 84 24.75 18.67 4.45
N PRO A 85 26.08 18.44 4.39
CA PRO A 85 26.86 18.73 3.18
C PRO A 85 26.57 17.79 2.00
N TRP A 86 26.05 16.57 2.24
CA TRP A 86 25.90 15.53 1.22
C TRP A 86 24.42 15.21 0.95
N PRO A 87 23.76 15.93 0.02
CA PRO A 87 22.32 15.76 -0.24
C PRO A 87 21.95 14.36 -0.75
N TYR A 88 22.86 13.70 -1.48
CA TYR A 88 22.62 12.34 -1.99
C TYR A 88 22.62 11.30 -0.86
N GLU A 89 23.56 11.41 0.08
CA GLU A 89 23.63 10.47 1.20
C GLU A 89 22.43 10.66 2.14
N ARG A 90 21.95 11.90 2.34
CA ARG A 90 20.70 12.13 3.09
C ARG A 90 19.49 11.45 2.46
N MET A 91 19.34 11.49 1.14
CA MET A 91 18.26 10.77 0.46
C MET A 91 18.35 9.26 0.74
N ARG A 92 19.56 8.69 0.63
CA ARG A 92 19.82 7.27 0.88
C ARG A 92 19.53 6.87 2.33
N GLN A 93 19.98 7.68 3.28
CA GLN A 93 19.67 7.49 4.71
C GLN A 93 18.16 7.62 4.98
N GLY A 94 17.43 8.42 4.21
CA GLY A 94 15.98 8.60 4.33
C GLY A 94 15.23 7.37 3.84
N ASN A 95 15.71 6.75 2.76
CA ASN A 95 15.18 5.45 2.32
C ASN A 95 15.52 4.34 3.34
N LEU A 96 16.74 4.33 3.90
CA LEU A 96 17.11 3.37 4.94
C LEU A 96 16.24 3.51 6.19
N TYR A 97 15.97 4.75 6.63
CA TYR A 97 15.00 5.04 7.70
C TYR A 97 13.64 4.42 7.38
N GLY A 98 13.18 4.59 6.14
CA GLY A 98 11.96 3.98 5.63
C GLY A 98 11.91 2.47 5.73
N HIS A 99 12.97 1.79 5.28
CA HIS A 99 13.06 0.33 5.36
C HIS A 99 13.08 -0.19 6.80
N VAL A 100 13.86 0.45 7.68
CA VAL A 100 13.98 0.03 9.08
C VAL A 100 12.69 0.31 9.83
N THR A 101 12.20 1.56 9.75
CA THR A 101 11.02 2.01 10.48
C THR A 101 9.76 1.35 9.94
N GLY A 102 9.57 1.30 8.62
CA GLY A 102 8.42 0.63 8.00
C GLY A 102 8.32 -0.85 8.36
N ARG A 103 9.41 -1.61 8.22
CA ARG A 103 9.43 -3.03 8.62
C ARG A 103 9.12 -3.22 10.10
N MET A 104 9.73 -2.39 10.95
CA MET A 104 9.51 -2.42 12.40
C MET A 104 8.06 -2.13 12.77
N LEU A 105 7.45 -1.10 12.17
CA LEU A 105 6.06 -0.71 12.43
C LEU A 105 5.10 -1.84 12.08
N MET A 106 5.26 -2.44 10.90
CA MET A 106 4.41 -3.54 10.45
C MET A 106 4.52 -4.76 11.37
N TRP A 107 5.72 -5.04 11.86
CA TRP A 107 5.96 -6.12 12.82
C TRP A 107 5.31 -5.86 14.19
N ILE A 108 5.43 -4.63 14.73
CA ILE A 108 4.82 -4.24 16.01
C ILE A 108 3.30 -4.27 15.95
N LEU A 109 2.72 -3.78 14.85
CA LEU A 109 1.27 -3.79 14.66
C LEU A 109 0.74 -5.23 14.45
N GLY A 110 1.58 -6.13 13.95
CA GLY A 110 1.20 -7.51 13.67
C GLY A 110 0.30 -7.63 12.46
N ASN A 111 0.45 -6.72 11.49
CA ASN A 111 -0.35 -6.72 10.27
C ASN A 111 0.15 -7.84 9.35
N PRO A 112 -0.69 -8.81 8.95
CA PRO A 112 -0.32 -9.74 7.89
C PRO A 112 -0.22 -8.95 6.59
N ILE A 113 0.97 -8.94 5.99
CA ILE A 113 1.21 -8.26 4.72
C ILE A 113 1.49 -9.32 3.67
N THR A 114 0.63 -9.38 2.67
CA THR A 114 0.87 -10.11 1.45
C THR A 114 1.52 -9.14 0.47
N ILE A 115 2.59 -9.57 -0.19
CA ILE A 115 3.26 -8.76 -1.21
C ILE A 115 3.20 -9.55 -2.49
N GLU A 116 2.36 -9.10 -3.41
CA GLU A 116 2.35 -9.59 -4.79
C GLU A 116 3.30 -8.73 -5.65
N GLY A 117 3.99 -9.35 -6.61
CA GLY A 117 4.91 -8.61 -7.48
C GLY A 117 6.22 -8.18 -6.81
N SER A 118 6.68 -8.91 -5.79
CA SER A 118 7.94 -8.61 -5.08
C SER A 118 9.18 -8.53 -5.98
N GLU A 119 9.13 -9.15 -7.16
CA GLU A 119 10.14 -9.06 -8.21
C GLU A 119 10.36 -7.63 -8.74
N TYR A 120 9.34 -6.76 -8.63
CA TYR A 120 9.43 -5.35 -9.04
C TYR A 120 9.93 -4.43 -7.92
N ALA A 121 10.05 -4.92 -6.68
CA ALA A 121 10.45 -4.11 -5.53
C ALA A 121 11.89 -3.54 -5.65
N ASN A 122 12.76 -4.20 -6.42
CA ASN A 122 14.13 -3.74 -6.66
C ASN A 122 14.30 -2.99 -8.00
N THR A 123 13.22 -2.84 -8.78
CA THR A 123 13.28 -2.23 -10.11
C THR A 123 13.10 -0.73 -10.01
N ARG A 124 14.06 0.06 -10.50
CA ARG A 124 13.94 1.52 -10.50
C ARG A 124 12.76 1.96 -11.39
N GLY A 125 11.93 2.85 -10.86
CA GLY A 125 10.72 3.26 -11.56
C GLY A 125 9.93 4.34 -10.84
N ILE A 126 8.72 4.58 -11.35
CA ILE A 126 7.73 5.46 -10.74
C ILE A 126 6.71 4.57 -10.04
N TYR A 127 6.68 4.66 -8.72
CA TYR A 127 5.74 3.98 -7.84
C TYR A 127 4.53 4.86 -7.61
N ILE A 128 3.36 4.35 -7.96
CA ILE A 128 2.10 5.07 -7.86
C ILE A 128 1.21 4.26 -6.93
N CYS A 129 0.85 4.89 -5.82
CA CYS A 129 0.13 4.24 -4.73
C CYS A 129 -1.08 5.10 -4.35
N ASN A 130 -2.17 4.44 -3.99
CA ASN A 130 -3.32 5.11 -3.38
C ASN A 130 -2.99 5.44 -1.92
N HIS A 131 -3.63 6.46 -1.36
CA HIS A 131 -3.35 6.91 0.00
C HIS A 131 -4.56 6.69 0.90
N ALA A 132 -4.64 5.48 1.47
CA ALA A 132 -5.70 5.02 2.35
C ALA A 132 -5.35 5.17 3.84
N SER A 133 -4.08 5.39 4.21
CA SER A 133 -3.66 5.63 5.59
C SER A 133 -2.32 6.36 5.72
N PRO A 134 -2.06 7.06 6.83
CA PRO A 134 -0.73 7.61 7.12
C PRO A 134 0.36 6.53 7.20
N LEU A 135 0.00 5.27 7.48
CA LEU A 135 0.95 4.16 7.53
C LEU A 135 1.44 3.75 6.13
N ASP A 136 0.70 4.08 5.07
CA ASP A 136 1.06 3.74 3.70
C ASP A 136 2.42 4.32 3.31
N ILE A 137 2.77 5.50 3.83
CA ILE A 137 4.06 6.11 3.52
C ILE A 137 5.22 5.25 4.03
N PHE A 138 5.10 4.71 5.24
CA PHE A 138 6.12 3.84 5.82
C PHE A 138 6.17 2.48 5.12
N LEU A 139 5.02 1.98 4.67
CA LEU A 139 4.93 0.73 3.93
C LEU A 139 5.58 0.85 2.55
N VAL A 140 5.23 1.89 1.78
CA VAL A 140 5.82 2.14 0.46
C VAL A 140 7.31 2.46 0.58
N MET A 141 7.73 3.20 1.61
CA MET A 141 9.15 3.42 1.88
C MET A 141 9.91 2.13 2.22
N TRP A 142 9.25 1.12 2.79
CA TRP A 142 9.87 -0.19 3.04
C TRP A 142 9.94 -1.05 1.77
N LEU A 143 8.96 -0.96 0.89
CA LEU A 143 8.87 -1.78 -0.34
C LEU A 143 9.66 -1.20 -1.53
N THR A 144 9.98 0.09 -1.52
CA THR A 144 10.67 0.77 -2.62
C THR A 144 12.19 0.73 -2.46
N PRO A 145 12.97 0.71 -3.55
CA PRO A 145 14.41 0.57 -3.48
C PRO A 145 15.07 1.82 -2.91
N SER A 146 16.32 1.67 -2.47
CA SER A 146 17.14 2.84 -2.08
C SER A 146 17.41 3.76 -3.29
N GLY A 147 17.39 5.07 -3.06
CA GLY A 147 17.44 6.09 -4.12
C GLY A 147 16.06 6.53 -4.60
N THR A 148 15.04 6.44 -3.75
CA THR A 148 13.66 6.82 -4.08
C THR A 148 13.31 8.19 -3.48
N VAL A 149 12.74 9.07 -4.29
CA VAL A 149 12.27 10.39 -3.88
C VAL A 149 10.75 10.37 -3.78
N GLY A 150 10.21 10.76 -2.62
CA GLY A 150 8.78 11.01 -2.49
C GLY A 150 8.39 12.42 -2.95
N ILE A 151 7.17 12.54 -3.47
CA ILE A 151 6.50 13.83 -3.67
C ILE A 151 5.40 13.98 -2.62
N ALA A 152 5.52 14.99 -1.75
CA ALA A 152 4.50 15.32 -0.76
C ALA A 152 3.96 16.74 -0.94
N LYS A 153 2.86 17.03 -0.25
CA LYS A 153 2.33 18.38 -0.15
C LYS A 153 3.24 19.29 0.68
N LYS A 154 3.24 20.59 0.40
CA LYS A 154 4.04 21.59 1.14
C LYS A 154 3.73 21.59 2.64
N GLU A 155 2.49 21.32 3.01
CA GLU A 155 1.98 21.32 4.38
C GLU A 155 2.57 20.19 5.23
N ILE A 156 3.22 19.18 4.62
CA ILE A 156 3.82 18.07 5.37
C ILE A 156 4.88 18.54 6.37
N ILE A 157 5.46 19.73 6.15
CA ILE A 157 6.43 20.34 7.05
C ILE A 157 5.86 20.61 8.46
N TRP A 158 4.54 20.74 8.58
CA TRP A 158 3.88 21.01 9.85
C TRP A 158 3.69 19.76 10.72
N TYR A 159 3.83 18.57 10.14
CA TYR A 159 3.78 17.34 10.93
C TYR A 159 5.05 17.25 11.79
N PRO A 160 4.92 17.22 13.12
CA PRO A 160 6.08 17.16 14.01
C PRO A 160 6.84 15.86 13.80
N LEU A 161 8.16 15.92 13.91
CA LEU A 161 9.13 14.84 13.67
C LEU A 161 9.23 14.43 12.19
N PHE A 162 8.11 13.99 11.60
CA PHE A 162 8.08 13.47 10.24
C PHE A 162 8.36 14.56 9.19
N GLY A 163 7.73 15.74 9.32
CA GLY A 163 7.87 16.83 8.36
C GLY A 163 9.31 17.37 8.30
N GLN A 164 9.96 17.52 9.45
CA GLN A 164 11.35 17.96 9.53
C GLN A 164 12.29 16.91 8.95
N LEU A 165 12.08 15.62 9.26
CA LEU A 165 12.87 14.54 8.69
C LEU A 165 12.70 14.44 7.17
N TYR A 166 11.49 14.65 6.67
CA TYR A 166 11.19 14.66 5.24
C TYR A 166 11.96 15.76 4.49
N VAL A 167 12.03 16.96 5.08
CA VAL A 167 12.82 18.08 4.53
C VAL A 167 14.32 17.76 4.61
N LEU A 168 14.79 17.23 5.74
CA LEU A 168 16.19 16.85 5.94
C LEU A 168 16.65 15.76 4.96
N ALA A 169 15.80 14.77 4.69
CA ALA A 169 16.02 13.70 3.72
C ALA A 169 16.03 14.19 2.26
N ASN A 170 15.83 15.50 2.03
CA ASN A 170 15.88 16.14 0.73
C ASN A 170 14.77 15.64 -0.23
N HIS A 171 13.60 15.31 0.30
CA HIS A 171 12.42 14.94 -0.50
C HIS A 171 11.71 16.16 -1.08
N LEU A 172 10.91 15.95 -2.14
CA LEU A 172 10.24 17.01 -2.85
C LEU A 172 8.91 17.37 -2.20
N ARG A 173 8.65 18.68 -2.11
CA ARG A 173 7.36 19.22 -1.68
C ARG A 173 6.76 20.06 -2.81
N ILE A 174 5.49 19.83 -3.11
CA ILE A 174 4.75 20.56 -4.14
C ILE A 174 3.60 21.33 -3.48
N ASP A 175 3.42 22.57 -3.93
CA ASP A 175 2.27 23.39 -3.63
C ASP A 175 1.18 23.16 -4.69
N ARG A 176 0.08 22.50 -4.32
CA ARG A 176 -1.01 22.18 -5.25
C ARG A 176 -2.00 23.34 -5.42
N SER A 177 -1.86 24.44 -4.67
CA SER A 177 -2.72 25.63 -4.82
C SER A 177 -2.51 26.35 -6.15
N ASN A 178 -1.34 26.16 -6.77
CA ASN A 178 -1.01 26.70 -8.08
C ASN A 178 -0.70 25.55 -9.06
N PRO A 179 -1.67 25.16 -9.92
CA PRO A 179 -1.51 24.00 -10.81
C PRO A 179 -0.36 24.19 -11.81
N THR A 180 -0.11 25.42 -12.27
CA THR A 180 0.99 25.73 -13.20
C THR A 180 2.36 25.49 -12.55
N ALA A 181 2.54 25.95 -11.30
CA ALA A 181 3.78 25.74 -10.55
C ALA A 181 3.98 24.27 -10.18
N ALA A 182 2.91 23.55 -9.87
CA ALA A 182 2.95 22.11 -9.59
C ALA A 182 3.44 21.30 -10.80
N ILE A 183 2.88 21.56 -11.98
CA ILE A 183 3.28 20.88 -13.22
C ILE A 183 4.76 21.16 -13.55
N GLN A 184 5.21 22.40 -13.42
CA GLN A 184 6.62 22.76 -13.64
C GLN A 184 7.55 22.02 -12.68
N SER A 185 7.22 21.99 -11.39
CA SER A 185 7.99 21.29 -10.36
C SER A 185 8.06 19.78 -10.62
N MET A 186 6.93 19.17 -11.02
CA MET A 186 6.88 17.75 -11.39
C MET A 186 7.76 17.46 -12.61
N ASN A 187 7.75 18.31 -13.64
CA ASN A 187 8.57 18.15 -14.84
C ASN A 187 10.08 18.29 -14.56
N GLU A 188 10.47 19.20 -13.66
CA GLU A 188 11.86 19.32 -13.21
C GLU A 188 12.33 18.08 -12.46
N VAL A 189 11.46 17.54 -11.61
CA VAL A 189 11.76 16.33 -10.83
C VAL A 189 11.81 15.10 -11.71
N ALA A 190 10.86 14.91 -12.63
CA ALA A 190 10.92 13.84 -13.61
C ALA A 190 12.26 13.85 -14.37
N ARG A 191 12.71 15.04 -14.81
CA ARG A 191 14.03 15.20 -15.45
C ARG A 191 15.19 14.91 -14.51
N ALA A 192 15.12 15.30 -13.24
CA ALA A 192 16.16 15.03 -12.26
C ALA A 192 16.26 13.55 -11.89
N VAL A 193 15.11 12.89 -11.73
CA VAL A 193 14.98 11.45 -11.44
C VAL A 193 15.58 10.64 -12.58
N VAL A 194 15.22 10.95 -13.84
CA VAL A 194 15.79 10.28 -15.02
C VAL A 194 17.30 10.52 -15.11
N ARG A 195 17.77 11.77 -14.96
CA ARG A 195 19.21 12.08 -15.07
C ARG A 195 20.06 11.45 -13.97
N LYS A 196 19.54 11.35 -12.75
CA LYS A 196 20.25 10.80 -11.58
C LYS A 196 19.96 9.31 -11.38
N ASN A 197 19.20 8.69 -12.28
CA ASN A 197 18.76 7.30 -12.20
C ASN A 197 18.10 6.99 -10.84
N LEU A 198 17.21 7.87 -10.36
CA LEU A 198 16.48 7.69 -9.10
C LEU A 198 15.11 7.05 -9.36
N SER A 199 14.44 6.63 -8.29
CA SER A 199 13.03 6.22 -8.33
C SER A 199 12.14 7.31 -7.75
N LEU A 200 10.84 7.29 -8.05
CA LEU A 200 9.89 8.31 -7.64
C LEU A 200 8.64 7.67 -7.02
N ILE A 201 8.18 8.17 -5.87
CA ILE A 201 6.89 7.79 -5.28
C ILE A 201 5.90 8.94 -5.45
N ILE A 202 4.72 8.64 -5.98
CA ILE A 202 3.63 9.59 -6.17
C ILE A 202 2.33 9.01 -5.61
N PHE A 203 1.62 9.82 -4.83
CA PHE A 203 0.24 9.58 -4.42
C PHE A 203 -0.68 10.52 -5.22
N PRO A 204 -1.34 10.05 -6.30
CA PRO A 204 -2.08 10.90 -7.21
C PRO A 204 -3.31 11.53 -6.53
N GLU A 205 -3.98 10.76 -5.66
CA GLU A 205 -5.18 11.18 -4.91
C GLU A 205 -4.93 12.42 -4.03
N GLY A 206 -3.71 12.58 -3.49
CA GLY A 206 -3.30 13.80 -2.79
C GLY A 206 -3.95 14.08 -1.44
N THR A 207 -5.06 13.45 -1.11
CA THR A 207 -5.76 13.52 0.18
C THR A 207 -6.11 12.10 0.62
N PHE A 208 -6.00 11.85 1.92
CA PHE A 208 -6.57 10.65 2.53
C PHE A 208 -8.08 10.71 2.31
N ASP A 209 -8.66 9.70 1.66
CA ASP A 209 -10.11 9.61 1.52
C ASP A 209 -10.69 8.94 2.77
N GLU A 210 -11.36 9.73 3.61
CA GLU A 210 -12.00 9.26 4.84
C GLU A 210 -13.16 8.29 4.54
N ASN A 211 -13.70 8.29 3.31
CA ASN A 211 -14.85 7.48 2.91
C ASN A 211 -14.50 6.08 2.41
N ARG A 212 -13.22 5.67 2.41
CA ARG A 212 -12.77 4.32 1.96
C ARG A 212 -13.20 3.95 0.53
N GLU A 213 -13.71 4.88 -0.27
CA GLU A 213 -13.90 4.68 -1.69
C GLU A 213 -12.54 4.86 -2.34
N ILE A 214 -11.91 3.74 -2.73
CA ILE A 214 -10.66 3.79 -3.48
C ILE A 214 -11.00 4.40 -4.84
N THR A 215 -10.75 5.70 -4.98
CA THR A 215 -10.99 6.36 -6.26
C THR A 215 -10.10 5.73 -7.31
N SER A 216 -10.67 5.43 -8.48
CA SER A 216 -9.90 4.89 -9.59
C SER A 216 -8.74 5.84 -9.88
N ILE A 217 -7.49 5.33 -9.90
CA ILE A 217 -6.33 6.08 -10.37
C ILE A 217 -6.74 6.76 -11.67
N GLN A 218 -6.74 8.10 -11.69
CA GLN A 218 -6.99 8.87 -12.91
C GLN A 218 -6.03 8.34 -13.97
N LYS A 219 -6.58 7.58 -14.94
CA LYS A 219 -5.84 6.70 -15.84
C LYS A 219 -4.61 7.39 -16.42
N ALA A 220 -3.44 7.02 -15.91
CA ALA A 220 -2.16 7.15 -16.57
C ALA A 220 -1.35 5.92 -16.19
N ASN A 221 -1.30 4.94 -17.09
CA ASN A 221 -0.39 3.77 -17.15
C ASN A 221 0.53 3.56 -15.93
N SER A 222 -0.04 3.02 -14.85
CA SER A 222 0.69 2.76 -13.60
C SER A 222 0.36 1.35 -13.13
N VAL A 223 1.38 0.57 -12.79
CA VAL A 223 1.22 -0.76 -12.21
C VAL A 223 0.52 -0.59 -10.86
N PRO A 224 -0.66 -1.18 -10.65
CA PRO A 224 -1.34 -1.12 -9.37
C PRO A 224 -0.61 -2.05 -8.39
N CYS A 225 0.02 -1.48 -7.36
CA CYS A 225 0.34 -2.23 -6.15
C CYS A 225 -0.95 -2.34 -5.34
N LEU A 226 -1.67 -3.45 -5.54
CA LEU A 226 -2.68 -3.89 -4.60
C LEU A 226 -1.96 -4.63 -3.46
N TYR A 227 -2.36 -4.32 -2.22
CA TYR A 227 -1.92 -5.02 -1.01
C TYR A 227 -2.61 -6.39 -0.89
#